data_AF-A0A1Z4QZZ4-F1
#
_entry.id   AF-A0A1Z4QZZ4-F1
#
_cell.length_a   1.000
_cell.length_b   1.000
_cell.length_c   1.000
_cell.angle_alpha   90.00
_cell.angle_beta   90.00
_cell.angle_gamma   90.00
#
_symmetry.space_group_name_H-M   'P 1'
#
loop_
_entity.id
_entity.type
_entity.pdbx_description
1 polymer ?
#
loop_
_entity_poly.entity_id
_entity_poly.type
_entity_poly.pdbx_seq_one_letter_code
_entity_poly.pdbx_strand_id
1 'polypeptide(L)'
;MLTEIFPFSFEIDKIAIAGATLWSLALYLGLSSLSEKIIELLNRWFNFAEGFLYVSKEEFEKTRKARESQNAFYASVFSIVPFLAVGALVNWLLDLGLGGSWGISTGILACMGCGVYELGRRTAQSEEE
;
A
#
# COMPACT_ATOMS: atom_id res chain seq x y z
N MET A 1 20.86 -23.36 -10.47
CA MET A 1 21.53 -23.79 -9.22
C MET A 1 20.83 -23.32 -7.94
N LEU A 2 19.84 -22.40 -7.97
CA LEU A 2 18.99 -22.06 -6.81
C LEU A 2 17.71 -22.91 -6.70
N THR A 3 17.51 -23.84 -7.63
CA THR A 3 16.30 -24.67 -7.77
C THR A 3 16.29 -25.95 -6.95
N GLU A 4 17.35 -26.26 -6.20
CA GLU A 4 17.44 -27.50 -5.39
C GLU A 4 17.22 -27.29 -3.89
N ILE A 5 17.08 -26.05 -3.42
CA ILE A 5 16.99 -25.72 -1.99
C ILE A 5 15.53 -25.64 -1.48
N PHE A 6 14.54 -25.50 -2.36
CA PHE A 6 13.14 -25.39 -1.98
C PHE A 6 12.28 -26.46 -2.68
N PRO A 7 11.41 -27.20 -1.95
CA PRO A 7 10.49 -28.20 -2.53
C PRO A 7 9.30 -27.57 -3.28
N PHE A 8 9.37 -26.26 -3.56
CA PHE A 8 8.32 -25.49 -4.22
C PHE A 8 8.95 -24.73 -5.40
N SER A 9 8.43 -24.97 -6.61
CA SER A 9 8.70 -24.12 -7.76
C SER A 9 7.84 -22.87 -7.67
N PHE A 10 8.44 -21.73 -7.35
CA PHE A 10 7.77 -20.43 -7.52
C PHE A 10 7.83 -20.05 -9.00
N GLU A 11 6.82 -20.47 -9.77
CA GLU A 11 6.59 -19.87 -11.09
C GLU A 11 6.08 -18.45 -10.86
N ILE A 12 6.92 -17.47 -11.23
CA ILE A 12 6.53 -16.06 -11.20
C ILE A 12 5.54 -15.83 -12.32
N ASP A 13 4.25 -15.88 -11.99
CA ASP A 13 3.20 -15.54 -12.92
C ASP A 13 3.12 -14.01 -13.10
N LYS A 14 3.56 -13.54 -14.26
CA LYS A 14 3.54 -12.12 -14.65
C LYS A 14 2.11 -11.57 -14.72
N ILE A 15 1.14 -12.41 -15.09
CA ILE A 15 -0.28 -12.04 -15.20
C ILE A 15 -0.83 -11.78 -13.81
N ALA A 16 -0.56 -12.69 -12.87
CA ALA A 16 -0.95 -12.53 -11.47
C ALA A 16 -0.35 -11.27 -10.84
N ILE A 17 0.94 -10.98 -11.09
CA ILE A 17 1.58 -9.76 -10.58
C ILE A 17 0.93 -8.51 -11.17
N ALA A 18 0.70 -8.46 -12.49
CA ALA A 18 0.09 -7.31 -13.14
C ALA A 18 -1.35 -7.06 -12.63
N GLY A 19 -2.14 -8.11 -12.48
CA GLY A 19 -3.49 -8.02 -11.93
C GLY A 19 -3.50 -7.59 -10.46
N ALA A 20 -2.61 -8.17 -9.64
CA ALA A 20 -2.46 -7.80 -8.25
C ALA A 20 -2.08 -6.32 -8.06
N THR A 21 -1.12 -5.80 -8.85
CA THR A 21 -0.72 -4.39 -8.73
C THR A 21 -1.82 -3.43 -9.19
N LEU A 22 -2.58 -3.78 -10.23
CA LEU A 22 -3.75 -3.00 -10.64
C LEU A 22 -4.80 -2.92 -9.53
N TRP A 23 -5.16 -4.06 -8.93
CA TRP A 23 -6.11 -4.07 -7.81
C TRP A 23 -5.59 -3.35 -6.57
N SER A 24 -4.30 -3.46 -6.29
CA SER A 24 -3.66 -2.73 -5.19
C SER A 24 -3.76 -1.23 -5.39
N LEU A 25 -3.49 -0.75 -6.61
CA LEU A 25 -3.60 0.67 -6.96
C LEU A 25 -5.05 1.14 -6.90
N ALA A 26 -5.98 0.37 -7.46
CA ALA A 26 -7.40 0.70 -7.42
C ALA A 26 -7.91 0.84 -5.99
N LEU A 27 -7.57 -0.11 -5.11
CA LEU A 27 -7.95 -0.07 -3.69
C LEU A 27 -7.29 1.10 -2.96
N TYR A 28 -6.02 1.39 -3.24
CA TYR A 28 -5.32 2.53 -2.65
C TYR A 28 -5.99 3.87 -3.02
N LEU A 29 -6.40 4.03 -4.27
CA LEU A 29 -7.09 5.23 -4.75
C LEU A 29 -8.54 5.30 -4.25
N GLY A 30 -9.28 4.19 -4.32
CA GLY A 30 -10.70 4.14 -3.96
C GLY A 30 -10.96 4.21 -2.46
N LEU A 31 -10.00 3.79 -1.64
CA LEU A 31 -10.08 3.81 -0.17
C LEU A 31 -9.11 4.86 0.40
N SER A 32 -9.07 6.05 -0.18
CA SER A 32 -8.11 7.10 0.20
C SER A 32 -8.19 7.50 1.67
N SER A 33 -9.40 7.61 2.24
CA SER A 33 -9.55 7.84 3.70
C SER A 33 -8.99 6.71 4.57
N LEU A 34 -8.99 5.47 4.07
CA LEU A 34 -8.36 4.35 4.77
C LEU A 34 -6.84 4.42 4.63
N SER A 35 -6.34 4.79 3.45
CA SER A 35 -4.91 5.00 3.20
C SER A 35 -4.34 6.06 4.15
N GLU A 36 -5.00 7.22 4.25
CA GLU A 36 -4.63 8.30 5.17
C GLU A 36 -4.57 7.80 6.64
N LYS A 37 -5.57 7.04 7.09
CA LYS A 37 -5.57 6.42 8.43
C LYS A 37 -4.41 5.44 8.62
N ILE A 38 -4.13 4.58 7.63
CA ILE A 38 -3.01 3.62 7.71
C ILE A 38 -1.69 4.39 7.83
N ILE A 39 -1.50 5.45 7.07
CA ILE A 39 -0.31 6.31 7.14
C ILE A 39 -0.17 6.91 8.55
N GLU A 40 -1.26 7.44 9.12
CA GLU A 40 -1.24 7.98 10.48
C GLU A 40 -0.90 6.92 11.54
N LEU A 41 -1.49 5.71 11.44
CA LEU A 41 -1.20 4.61 12.34
C LEU A 41 0.27 4.17 12.24
N LEU A 42 0.79 4.02 11.02
CA LEU A 42 2.18 3.66 10.78
C LEU A 42 3.13 4.74 11.27
N ASN A 43 2.82 6.02 11.04
CA ASN A 43 3.62 7.13 11.52
C ASN A 43 3.67 7.16 13.05
N ARG A 44 2.51 7.00 13.71
CA ARG A 44 2.44 6.88 15.18
C ARG A 44 3.22 5.68 15.70
N TRP A 45 3.13 4.54 15.01
CA TRP A 45 3.85 3.33 15.40
C TRP A 45 5.36 3.48 15.21
N PHE A 46 5.84 4.06 14.12
CA PHE A 46 7.26 4.34 13.90
C PHE A 46 7.81 5.32 14.93
N ASN A 47 7.10 6.40 15.21
CA ASN A 47 7.48 7.36 16.26
C ASN A 47 7.51 6.70 17.66
N PHE A 48 6.61 5.75 17.94
CA PHE A 48 6.62 4.98 19.18
C PHE A 48 7.79 3.98 19.24
N ALA A 49 8.03 3.24 18.15
CA ALA A 49 9.10 2.25 18.06
C ALA A 49 10.49 2.90 18.18
N GLU A 50 10.68 4.09 17.62
CA GLU A 50 11.89 4.87 17.84
C GLU A 50 12.05 5.25 19.31
N GLY A 51 10.98 5.58 20.02
CA GLY A 51 11.02 5.86 21.46
C GLY A 51 11.54 4.69 22.31
N PHE A 52 11.40 3.44 21.83
CA PHE A 52 11.93 2.26 22.50
C PHE A 52 13.43 2.03 22.23
N LEU A 53 13.98 2.58 21.15
CA LEU A 53 15.37 2.41 20.75
C LEU A 53 16.36 3.31 21.51
N TYR A 54 15.88 4.31 22.26
CA TYR A 54 16.74 5.27 22.96
C TYR A 54 16.68 5.17 24.48
N VAL A 55 17.86 5.13 25.10
CA VAL A 55 18.08 5.17 26.55
C VAL A 55 18.26 6.62 27.06
N SER A 56 18.56 7.59 26.18
CA SER A 56 18.87 8.99 26.52
C SER A 56 17.93 9.99 25.81
N LYS A 57 17.35 10.94 26.57
CA LYS A 57 16.42 11.98 26.07
C LYS A 57 17.09 13.11 25.29
N GLU A 58 18.38 13.36 25.50
CA GLU A 58 19.12 14.48 24.88
C GLU A 58 19.47 14.22 23.41
N GLU A 59 19.71 12.97 23.04
CA GLU A 59 20.03 12.58 21.65
C GLU A 59 18.77 12.53 20.77
N PHE A 60 17.64 12.21 21.37
CA PHE A 60 16.31 12.22 20.75
C PHE A 60 15.88 13.64 20.34
N GLU A 61 15.94 14.61 21.25
CA GLU A 61 15.54 16.00 20.96
C GLU A 61 16.40 16.67 19.87
N LYS A 62 17.70 16.33 19.80
CA LYS A 62 18.62 16.90 18.80
C LYS A 62 18.33 16.43 17.36
N THR A 63 17.79 15.23 17.18
CA THR A 63 17.55 14.62 15.85
C THR A 63 16.08 14.52 15.47
N ARG A 64 15.18 14.87 16.40
CA ARG A 64 13.73 14.72 16.31
C ARG A 64 13.10 15.18 14.99
N LYS A 65 13.31 16.44 14.60
CA LYS A 65 12.65 17.02 13.41
C LYS A 65 13.04 16.34 12.09
N ALA A 66 14.29 15.89 11.97
CA ALA A 66 14.78 15.20 10.77
C ALA A 66 14.33 13.73 10.70
N ARG A 67 13.98 13.13 11.85
CA ARG A 67 13.50 11.75 11.95
C ARG A 67 11.98 11.65 11.85
N GLU A 68 11.24 12.59 12.43
CA GLU A 68 9.77 12.68 12.25
C GLU A 68 9.40 12.78 10.77
N SER A 69 10.17 13.52 9.96
CA SER A 69 9.97 13.57 8.51
C SER A 69 10.32 12.27 7.79
N GLN A 70 11.35 11.54 8.24
CA GLN A 70 11.69 10.21 7.72
C GLN A 70 10.60 9.19 8.07
N ASN A 71 10.10 9.21 9.30
CA ASN A 71 9.04 8.30 9.74
C ASN A 71 7.73 8.57 9.00
N ALA A 72 7.38 9.84 8.75
CA ALA A 72 6.25 10.19 7.91
C ALA A 72 6.42 9.68 6.46
N PHE A 73 7.63 9.80 5.91
CA PHE A 73 7.94 9.26 4.58
C PHE A 73 7.84 7.73 4.54
N TYR A 74 8.47 7.04 5.49
CA TYR A 74 8.38 5.58 5.60
C TYR A 74 6.93 5.14 5.82
N ALA A 75 6.15 5.84 6.66
CA ALA A 75 4.74 5.52 6.88
C ALA A 75 3.93 5.59 5.58
N SER A 76 4.18 6.61 4.76
CA SER A 76 3.58 6.71 3.43
C SER A 76 3.95 5.54 2.53
N VAL A 77 5.23 5.16 2.45
CA VAL A 77 5.68 4.04 1.61
C VAL A 77 5.15 2.69 2.12
N PHE A 78 5.25 2.42 3.43
CA PHE A 78 4.79 1.18 4.04
C PHE A 78 3.27 1.05 4.02
N SER A 79 2.52 2.15 3.90
CA SER A 79 1.07 2.11 3.76
C SER A 79 0.61 1.34 2.52
N ILE A 80 1.47 1.21 1.49
CA ILE A 80 1.17 0.49 0.26
C ILE A 80 1.10 -1.04 0.50
N VAL A 81 1.85 -1.57 1.46
CA VAL A 81 1.95 -3.01 1.76
C VAL A 81 0.60 -3.68 2.01
N PRO A 82 -0.29 -3.18 2.90
CA PRO A 82 -1.61 -3.79 3.08
C PRO A 82 -2.44 -3.80 1.79
N PHE A 83 -2.34 -2.76 0.95
CA PHE A 83 -3.03 -2.74 -0.34
C PHE A 83 -2.45 -3.75 -1.33
N LEU A 84 -1.13 -4.01 -1.31
CA LEU A 84 -0.51 -5.09 -2.08
C LEU A 84 -1.05 -6.46 -1.68
N ALA A 85 -1.17 -6.71 -0.38
CA ALA A 85 -1.71 -7.98 0.13
C ALA A 85 -3.18 -8.18 -0.28
N VAL A 86 -4.02 -7.16 -0.07
CA VAL A 86 -5.44 -7.23 -0.43
C VAL A 86 -5.62 -7.25 -1.95
N GLY A 87 -4.86 -6.47 -2.70
CA GLY A 87 -4.93 -6.46 -4.17
C GLY A 87 -4.52 -7.80 -4.78
N ALA A 88 -3.48 -8.45 -4.25
CA ALA A 88 -3.12 -9.81 -4.63
C ALA A 88 -4.24 -10.82 -4.29
N LEU A 89 -4.85 -10.71 -3.11
CA LEU A 89 -5.98 -11.54 -2.70
C LEU A 89 -7.17 -11.36 -3.66
N VAL A 90 -7.53 -10.12 -4.00
CA VAL A 90 -8.64 -9.81 -4.90
C VAL A 90 -8.38 -10.38 -6.30
N ASN A 91 -7.17 -10.18 -6.84
CA ASN A 91 -6.82 -10.73 -8.14
C ASN A 91 -6.90 -12.27 -8.13
N TRP A 92 -6.40 -12.91 -7.07
CA TRP A 92 -6.46 -14.37 -6.92
C TRP A 92 -7.90 -14.90 -6.83
N LEU A 93 -8.78 -14.22 -6.08
CA LEU A 93 -10.20 -14.58 -6.02
C LEU A 93 -10.91 -14.45 -7.37
N LEU A 94 -10.59 -13.41 -8.14
CA LEU A 94 -11.15 -13.21 -9.47
C LEU A 94 -10.64 -14.26 -10.47
N ASP A 95 -9.37 -14.63 -10.36
CA ASP A 95 -8.79 -15.69 -11.19
C ASP A 95 -9.44 -17.05 -10.88
N LEU A 96 -9.67 -17.37 -9.60
CA LEU A 96 -10.40 -18.57 -9.19
C LEU A 96 -11.86 -18.61 -9.67
N GLY A 97 -12.55 -17.46 -9.67
CA GLY A 97 -13.98 -17.38 -9.99
C GLY A 97 -14.30 -17.21 -11.48
N LEU A 98 -13.59 -16.30 -12.14
CA LEU A 98 -13.89 -15.85 -13.52
C LEU A 98 -12.82 -16.29 -14.53
N GLY A 99 -11.64 -16.70 -14.06
CA GLY A 99 -10.52 -17.17 -14.87
C GLY A 99 -9.60 -16.07 -15.42
N GLY A 100 -8.32 -16.39 -15.49
CA GLY A 100 -7.25 -15.74 -16.23
C GLY A 100 -7.32 -14.21 -16.33
N SER A 101 -7.75 -13.72 -17.49
CA SER A 101 -7.63 -12.30 -17.88
C SER A 101 -8.64 -11.37 -17.22
N TRP A 102 -9.64 -11.89 -16.51
CA TRP A 102 -10.66 -11.05 -15.88
C TRP A 102 -10.09 -10.17 -14.78
N GLY A 103 -9.13 -10.68 -13.98
CA GLY A 103 -8.47 -9.92 -12.93
C GLY A 103 -7.81 -8.64 -13.44
N ILE A 104 -7.12 -8.72 -14.58
CA ILE A 104 -6.46 -7.57 -15.21
C ILE A 104 -7.49 -6.58 -15.77
N SER A 105 -8.42 -7.04 -16.60
CA SER A 105 -9.39 -6.17 -17.28
C SER A 105 -10.27 -5.41 -16.27
N THR A 106 -10.75 -6.11 -15.24
CA THR A 106 -11.54 -5.50 -14.17
C THR A 106 -10.68 -4.59 -13.29
N GLY A 107 -9.42 -4.94 -13.04
CA GLY A 107 -8.46 -4.08 -12.34
C GLY A 107 -8.20 -2.75 -13.07
N ILE A 108 -8.06 -2.76 -14.40
CA ILE A 108 -7.92 -1.53 -15.20
C ILE A 108 -9.16 -0.65 -15.05
N LEU A 109 -10.37 -1.23 -15.18
CA LEU A 109 -11.61 -0.49 -15.01
C LEU A 109 -11.75 0.08 -13.59
N ALA A 110 -11.36 -0.70 -12.58
CA ALA A 110 -11.35 -0.25 -11.19
C ALA A 110 -10.37 0.91 -10.99
N CYS A 111 -9.15 0.84 -11.52
CA CYS A 111 -8.19 1.95 -11.50
C CYS A 111 -8.76 3.22 -12.14
N MET A 112 -9.40 3.10 -13.29
CA MET A 112 -10.04 4.24 -13.96
C MET A 112 -11.15 4.85 -13.09
N GLY A 113 -12.05 4.01 -12.58
CA GLY A 113 -13.17 4.46 -11.74
C GLY A 113 -12.70 5.11 -10.42
N CYS A 114 -11.79 4.44 -9.70
CA CYS A 114 -11.21 4.95 -8.46
C CYS A 114 -10.37 6.21 -8.69
N GLY A 115 -9.68 6.32 -9.83
CA GLY A 115 -8.94 7.52 -10.21
C GLY A 115 -9.87 8.72 -10.43
N VAL A 116 -10.99 8.54 -11.14
CA VAL A 116 -12.01 9.59 -11.31
C VAL A 116 -12.65 9.96 -9.97
N TYR A 117 -12.97 8.97 -9.14
CA TYR A 117 -13.51 9.19 -7.80
C TYR A 117 -12.56 10.03 -6.93
N GLU A 118 -11.28 9.67 -6.88
CA GLU A 118 -10.28 10.37 -6.07
C GLU A 118 -10.06 11.80 -6.56
N LEU A 119 -10.08 12.03 -7.88
CA LEU A 119 -10.06 13.39 -8.44
C LEU A 119 -11.27 14.20 -7.95
N GLY A 120 -12.48 13.63 -8.04
CA GLY A 120 -13.70 14.27 -7.58
C GLY A 120 -13.68 14.58 -6.08
N ARG A 121 -13.21 13.64 -5.26
CA ARG A 121 -13.06 13.82 -3.80
C ARG A 121 -12.14 14.99 -3.49
N ARG A 122 -10.98 15.08 -4.14
CA ARG A 122 -10.01 16.16 -3.91
C ARG A 122 -10.57 17.51 -4.30
N THR A 123 -11.26 17.60 -5.44
CA THR A 123 -11.91 18.85 -5.86
C THR A 123 -12.93 19.33 -4.81
N ALA A 124 -13.78 18.42 -4.32
CA ALA A 124 -14.75 18.77 -3.29
C ALA A 124 -14.10 19.28 -1.99
N GLN A 125 -13.00 18.65 -1.55
CA GLN A 125 -12.25 19.11 -0.37
C GLN A 125 -11.63 20.49 -0.56
N SER A 126 -11.13 20.81 -1.76
CA SER A 126 -10.54 22.13 -2.05
C SER A 126 -11.56 23.26 -2.18
N GLU A 127 -12.83 22.95 -2.44
CA GLU A 127 -13.91 23.96 -2.48
C GLU A 127 -14.47 24.28 -1.07
N GLU A 128 -14.22 23.41 -0.09
CA GLU A 128 -14.66 23.58 1.31
C GLU A 128 -13.64 24.36 2.18
N GLU A 129 -12.38 24.49 1.75
CA GLU A 129 -11.32 25.31 2.39
C GLU A 129 -11.34 26.79 1.97
#